data_AF-A0A423W3K3-F1
#
_entry.id   AF-A0A423W3K3-F1
#
_cell.length_a   1.000
_cell.length_b   1.000
_cell.length_c   1.000
_cell.angle_alpha   90.00
_cell.angle_beta   90.00
_cell.angle_gamma   90.00
#
_symmetry.space_group_name_H-M   'P 1'
#
loop_
_entity.id
_entity.type
_entity.pdbx_description
1 polymer ?
#
loop_
_entity_poly.entity_id
_entity_poly.type
_entity_poly.pdbx_seq_one_letter_code
_entity_poly.pdbx_strand_id
1 'polypeptide(L)'
;MSAATQTTSSITQPGAGHLTLTGSAVESEKQPQRTPLTKDEAVGFQIDSPETWTDFHKRVHKLKPQGDYDIDIQILACGVCGSDVHTLSGGWGDQHYPLVVGHEIIGLVTRTGPKATLHKVGDRVGVGASSWACLQCRQCLRDNEQYCPHQLDTYGAEWPGTGGYVTKGGYASHVRVHEHYCFPVPEALPTNAAAPMMCAGLTVYSPLKRNGCGPGRKVGVVRVGGLGHLAVMFAMAMGAAEVWAFMLDHSLDADARELGATGVIVMSDEGVMEEHRRTFDLILNSASSSVNCAPYLPLLDVNGRWISVSMPAKNDKGTEVSTWTQIENGCLIGASHLGSRKEALEMLQLAADKGVRTWIEEVDISNEGLKTALERCRRSDVRYRFCLTGFDKEFGEDIKDREA
;
A
#
# COMPACT_ATOMS: atom_id res chain seq x y z
N MET A 1 33.82 -86.19 -13.67
CA MET A 1 34.01 -86.30 -12.22
C MET A 1 32.67 -86.68 -11.61
N SER A 2 32.64 -87.81 -10.91
CA SER A 2 31.58 -88.54 -10.15
C SER A 2 30.29 -87.74 -9.79
N ALA A 3 29.05 -88.11 -10.11
CA ALA A 3 28.19 -89.31 -9.87
C ALA A 3 27.42 -89.34 -8.53
N ALA A 4 26.07 -89.40 -8.64
CA ALA A 4 24.97 -89.91 -7.75
C ALA A 4 24.91 -89.44 -6.27
N THR A 5 23.76 -89.28 -5.57
CA THR A 5 22.61 -90.20 -5.38
C THR A 5 21.46 -89.50 -4.59
N GLN A 6 20.25 -90.08 -4.64
CA GLN A 6 18.95 -89.70 -4.04
C GLN A 6 18.87 -89.70 -2.49
N THR A 7 17.85 -89.06 -1.89
CA THR A 7 16.81 -89.69 -1.04
C THR A 7 15.72 -88.72 -0.51
N THR A 8 14.58 -89.32 -0.14
CA THR A 8 13.21 -88.81 0.11
C THR A 8 12.83 -88.54 1.58
N SER A 9 11.71 -87.82 1.84
CA SER A 9 10.63 -88.04 2.86
C SER A 9 10.05 -86.70 3.39
N SER A 10 8.77 -86.37 3.21
CA SER A 10 7.50 -86.67 3.94
C SER A 10 7.10 -85.69 5.07
N ILE A 11 6.10 -84.85 4.75
CA ILE A 11 4.95 -84.27 5.51
C ILE A 11 4.99 -84.21 7.06
N THR A 12 4.66 -83.03 7.63
CA THR A 12 3.73 -82.84 8.78
C THR A 12 3.31 -81.35 8.94
N GLN A 13 2.00 -81.08 9.05
CA GLN A 13 1.37 -79.92 9.73
C GLN A 13 0.79 -80.46 11.07
N PRO A 14 0.57 -79.68 12.17
CA PRO A 14 -0.31 -78.48 12.21
C PRO A 14 -0.03 -77.44 13.34
N GLY A 15 -0.85 -76.39 13.44
CA GLY A 15 -1.10 -75.68 14.71
C GLY A 15 -1.42 -74.18 14.62
N ALA A 16 -2.68 -73.83 14.81
CA ALA A 16 -3.23 -72.47 14.76
C ALA A 16 -2.84 -71.59 15.96
N GLY A 17 -2.67 -70.29 15.70
CA GLY A 17 -2.64 -69.23 16.71
C GLY A 17 -3.37 -67.99 16.20
N HIS A 18 -4.58 -67.76 16.72
CA HIS A 18 -5.43 -66.62 16.41
C HIS A 18 -4.97 -65.42 17.27
N LEU A 19 -4.47 -64.35 16.64
CA LEU A 19 -4.17 -63.08 17.33
C LEU A 19 -5.11 -62.01 16.78
N THR A 20 -6.22 -61.80 17.50
CA THR A 20 -7.10 -60.64 17.35
C THR A 20 -6.34 -59.38 17.78
N LEU A 21 -6.00 -58.52 16.81
CA LEU A 21 -5.56 -57.16 17.07
C LEU A 21 -6.77 -56.31 17.45
N THR A 22 -6.90 -56.01 18.74
CA THR A 22 -7.82 -54.98 19.23
C THR A 22 -7.27 -53.61 18.82
N GLY A 23 -7.97 -52.92 17.92
CA GLY A 23 -7.66 -51.56 17.52
C GLY A 23 -7.75 -50.62 18.73
N SER A 24 -6.62 -50.06 19.14
CA SER A 24 -6.59 -48.92 20.05
C SER A 24 -7.14 -47.72 19.29
N ALA A 25 -8.26 -47.17 19.76
CA ALA A 25 -8.73 -45.87 19.32
C ALA A 25 -7.61 -44.85 19.57
N VAL A 26 -7.13 -44.23 18.49
CA VAL A 26 -6.29 -43.06 18.57
C VAL A 26 -7.19 -41.94 19.07
N GLU A 27 -7.05 -41.58 20.35
CA GLU A 27 -7.64 -40.35 20.87
C GLU A 27 -7.07 -39.20 20.05
N SER A 28 -7.93 -38.51 19.30
CA SER A 28 -7.57 -37.28 18.63
C SER A 28 -7.14 -36.28 19.69
N GLU A 29 -5.87 -35.89 19.71
CA GLU A 29 -5.40 -34.74 20.48
C GLU A 29 -6.29 -33.55 20.13
N LYS A 30 -7.11 -33.12 21.09
CA LYS A 30 -7.86 -31.87 20.95
C LYS A 30 -6.82 -30.77 20.77
N GLN A 31 -6.84 -30.11 19.62
CA GLN A 31 -6.09 -28.88 19.41
C GLN A 31 -6.35 -27.96 20.61
N PRO A 32 -5.31 -27.37 21.22
CA PRO A 32 -5.49 -26.52 22.38
C PRO A 32 -6.51 -25.43 22.06
N GLN A 33 -7.52 -25.28 22.91
CA GLN A 33 -8.53 -24.23 22.76
C GLN A 33 -7.82 -22.89 22.73
N ARG A 34 -7.99 -22.18 21.62
CA ARG A 34 -7.45 -20.85 21.42
C ARG A 34 -8.07 -19.89 22.43
N THR A 35 -7.26 -19.06 23.08
CA THR A 35 -7.76 -17.98 23.93
C THR A 35 -8.51 -16.95 23.06
N PRO A 36 -9.77 -16.58 23.38
CA PRO A 36 -10.50 -15.57 22.64
C PRO A 36 -9.76 -14.22 22.64
N LEU A 37 -9.85 -13.50 21.52
CA LEU A 37 -9.22 -12.19 21.37
C LEU A 37 -10.04 -11.13 22.08
N THR A 38 -9.38 -10.21 22.79
CA THR A 38 -10.07 -9.04 23.33
C THR A 38 -10.33 -7.98 22.25
N LYS A 39 -11.26 -7.04 22.50
CA LYS A 39 -11.51 -5.90 21.60
C LYS A 39 -10.30 -4.97 21.41
N ASP A 40 -9.29 -5.08 22.27
CA ASP A 40 -8.06 -4.30 22.22
C ASP A 40 -6.89 -5.10 21.63
N GLU A 41 -7.17 -6.24 21.01
CA GLU A 41 -6.21 -7.08 20.30
C GLU A 41 -6.62 -7.27 18.84
N ALA A 42 -5.62 -7.54 18.01
CA ALA A 42 -5.77 -7.92 16.62
C ALA A 42 -4.72 -8.98 16.26
N VAL A 43 -4.99 -9.75 15.22
CA VAL A 43 -4.01 -10.65 14.60
C VAL A 43 -3.48 -9.99 13.34
N GLY A 44 -2.16 -10.04 13.13
CA GLY A 44 -1.55 -9.51 11.91
C GLY A 44 -0.24 -10.20 11.58
N PHE A 45 0.16 -10.04 10.31
CA PHE A 45 1.41 -10.55 9.79
C PHE A 45 2.56 -9.61 10.17
N GLN A 46 3.49 -10.16 10.94
CA GLN A 46 4.60 -9.42 11.53
C GLN A 46 5.94 -9.93 11.01
N ILE A 47 6.90 -9.04 10.80
CA ILE A 47 8.32 -9.39 10.64
C ILE A 47 9.11 -9.00 11.89
N ASP A 48 10.25 -9.64 12.11
CA ASP A 48 11.10 -9.43 13.29
C ASP A 48 12.36 -8.60 13.02
N SER A 49 12.79 -8.50 11.75
CA SER A 49 13.95 -7.71 11.37
C SER A 49 13.97 -7.44 9.85
N PRO A 50 14.78 -6.47 9.37
CA PRO A 50 14.88 -6.21 7.93
C PRO A 50 15.62 -7.32 7.16
N GLU A 51 16.42 -8.16 7.84
CA GLU A 51 17.07 -9.32 7.23
C GLU A 51 16.07 -10.41 6.83
N THR A 52 14.94 -10.49 7.53
CA THR A 52 13.85 -11.45 7.31
C THR A 52 12.57 -10.77 6.80
N TRP A 53 12.70 -9.68 6.06
CA TRP A 53 11.60 -8.78 5.68
C TRP A 53 10.44 -9.39 4.86
N THR A 54 10.57 -10.64 4.41
CA THR A 54 9.54 -11.44 3.73
C THR A 54 9.11 -12.70 4.49
N ASP A 55 9.70 -12.96 5.66
CA ASP A 55 9.33 -14.09 6.54
C ASP A 55 8.28 -13.61 7.55
N PHE A 56 7.02 -13.70 7.16
CA PHE A 56 5.91 -13.21 7.97
C PHE A 56 5.47 -14.22 9.02
N HIS A 57 5.20 -13.72 10.21
CA HIS A 57 4.64 -14.46 11.31
C HIS A 57 3.28 -13.89 11.69
N LYS A 58 2.23 -14.68 11.51
CA LYS A 58 0.88 -14.33 11.97
C LYS A 58 0.83 -14.40 13.49
N ARG A 59 0.67 -13.25 14.15
CA ARG A 59 0.72 -13.15 15.62
C ARG A 59 -0.32 -12.16 16.14
N VAL A 60 -0.78 -12.42 17.36
CA VAL A 60 -1.59 -11.48 18.13
C VAL A 60 -0.74 -10.26 18.49
N HIS A 61 -1.32 -9.07 18.43
CA HIS A 61 -0.74 -7.84 18.96
C HIS A 61 -1.84 -6.99 19.59
N LYS A 62 -1.43 -6.12 20.52
CA LYS A 62 -2.34 -5.14 21.10
C LYS A 62 -2.59 -4.02 20.10
N LEU A 63 -3.82 -3.52 20.06
CA LEU A 63 -4.15 -2.23 19.48
C LEU A 63 -3.72 -1.12 20.44
N LYS A 64 -3.61 0.11 19.94
CA LYS A 64 -3.38 1.26 20.81
C LYS A 64 -4.51 1.40 21.84
N PRO A 65 -4.27 1.98 23.02
CA PRO A 65 -5.35 2.31 23.95
C PRO A 65 -6.47 3.08 23.24
N GLN A 66 -7.73 2.69 23.50
CA GLN A 66 -8.89 3.35 22.90
C GLN A 66 -8.98 4.80 23.39
N GLY A 67 -8.84 5.74 22.47
CA GLY A 67 -9.11 7.16 22.68
C GLY A 67 -10.55 7.55 22.36
N ASP A 68 -10.90 8.77 22.76
CA ASP A 68 -12.25 9.32 22.64
C ASP A 68 -12.77 9.40 21.19
N TYR A 69 -11.87 9.65 20.24
CA TYR A 69 -12.17 9.86 18.81
C TYR A 69 -11.68 8.72 17.92
N ASP A 70 -11.20 7.63 18.53
CA ASP A 70 -10.71 6.48 17.77
C ASP A 70 -11.87 5.61 17.29
N ILE A 71 -11.65 4.92 16.17
CA ILE A 71 -12.53 3.88 15.67
C ILE A 71 -11.74 2.60 15.39
N ASP A 72 -12.37 1.46 15.61
CA ASP A 72 -11.85 0.15 15.20
C ASP A 72 -12.43 -0.21 13.85
N ILE A 73 -11.58 -0.73 12.98
CA ILE A 73 -11.92 -1.09 11.61
C ILE A 73 -11.54 -2.55 11.40
N GLN A 74 -12.50 -3.40 11.03
CA GLN A 74 -12.24 -4.72 10.48
C GLN A 74 -11.78 -4.55 9.03
N ILE A 75 -10.60 -5.05 8.71
CA ILE A 75 -9.98 -4.83 7.40
C ILE A 75 -10.56 -5.81 6.37
N LEU A 76 -10.91 -5.29 5.20
CA LEU A 76 -11.43 -6.05 4.07
C LEU A 76 -10.39 -6.19 2.94
N ALA A 77 -9.59 -5.14 2.74
CA ALA A 77 -8.53 -5.10 1.75
C ALA A 77 -7.42 -4.15 2.16
N CYS A 78 -6.19 -4.41 1.70
CA CYS A 78 -5.07 -3.48 1.85
C CYS A 78 -4.22 -3.47 0.60
N GLY A 79 -3.95 -2.29 0.02
CA GLY A 79 -2.98 -2.15 -1.05
C GLY A 79 -1.54 -2.44 -0.57
N VAL A 80 -0.69 -2.88 -1.50
CA VAL A 80 0.76 -3.01 -1.27
C VAL A 80 1.46 -1.81 -1.90
N CYS A 81 2.18 -1.06 -1.06
CA CYS A 81 2.90 0.14 -1.45
C CYS A 81 4.42 -0.10 -1.47
N GLY A 82 5.13 0.64 -2.33
CA GLY A 82 6.59 0.65 -2.30
C GLY A 82 7.14 1.11 -0.94
N SER A 83 6.37 1.93 -0.21
CA SER A 83 6.68 2.31 1.16
C SER A 83 6.74 1.12 2.12
N ASP A 84 5.87 0.12 1.94
CA ASP A 84 5.91 -1.10 2.75
C ASP A 84 7.23 -1.85 2.52
N VAL A 85 7.66 -1.96 1.25
CA VAL A 85 8.93 -2.58 0.88
C VAL A 85 10.11 -1.83 1.51
N HIS A 86 10.17 -0.50 1.40
CA HIS A 86 11.25 0.30 1.97
C HIS A 86 11.31 0.21 3.50
N THR A 87 10.17 0.18 4.18
CA THR A 87 10.12 0.01 5.64
C THR A 87 10.58 -1.39 6.04
N LEU A 88 9.98 -2.43 5.46
CA LEU A 88 10.29 -3.81 5.81
C LEU A 88 11.75 -4.15 5.52
N SER A 89 12.30 -3.70 4.39
CA SER A 89 13.67 -4.03 3.99
C SER A 89 14.75 -3.11 4.59
N GLY A 90 14.39 -2.23 5.54
CA GLY A 90 15.32 -1.29 6.18
C GLY A 90 15.81 -0.13 5.29
N GLY A 91 15.20 0.10 4.13
CA GLY A 91 15.59 1.16 3.19
C GLY A 91 15.41 2.60 3.74
N TRP A 92 14.58 2.76 4.76
CA TRP A 92 14.39 4.02 5.50
C TRP A 92 14.98 3.99 6.91
N GLY A 93 15.91 3.08 7.17
CA GLY A 93 16.60 2.94 8.46
C GLY A 93 15.79 2.16 9.49
N ASP A 94 16.27 2.21 10.73
CA ASP A 94 15.80 1.35 11.82
C ASP A 94 14.30 1.48 12.09
N GLN A 95 13.69 0.35 12.44
CA GLN A 95 12.26 0.22 12.75
C GLN A 95 12.08 -0.46 14.11
N HIS A 96 10.88 -0.31 14.67
CA HIS A 96 10.49 -1.02 15.87
C HIS A 96 9.83 -2.36 15.53
N TYR A 97 10.54 -3.45 15.82
CA TYR A 97 10.07 -4.82 15.62
C TYR A 97 9.46 -5.42 16.91
N PRO A 98 8.53 -6.38 16.79
CA PRO A 98 7.93 -6.90 15.55
C PRO A 98 7.00 -5.88 14.88
N LEU A 99 6.94 -5.85 13.55
CA LEU A 99 6.26 -4.79 12.78
C LEU A 99 5.17 -5.33 11.85
N VAL A 100 3.98 -4.71 11.87
CA VAL A 100 2.92 -4.88 10.87
C VAL A 100 2.90 -3.63 10.00
N VAL A 101 3.05 -3.78 8.68
CA VAL A 101 2.94 -2.67 7.71
C VAL A 101 1.61 -2.70 6.96
N GLY A 102 1.49 -1.97 5.84
CA GLY A 102 0.28 -1.80 5.07
C GLY A 102 -0.44 -0.52 5.47
N HIS A 103 -0.72 0.36 4.50
CA HIS A 103 -1.34 1.66 4.76
C HIS A 103 -2.28 2.14 3.64
N GLU A 104 -2.83 1.18 2.90
CA GLU A 104 -3.79 1.39 1.82
C GLU A 104 -5.08 0.63 2.16
N ILE A 105 -5.66 0.92 3.33
CA ILE A 105 -6.61 0.05 4.02
C ILE A 105 -8.04 0.42 3.62
N ILE A 106 -8.89 -0.56 3.33
CA ILE A 106 -10.36 -0.42 3.34
C ILE A 106 -10.95 -1.43 4.33
N GLY A 107 -11.95 -1.01 5.09
CA GLY A 107 -12.61 -1.86 6.07
C GLY A 107 -13.98 -1.38 6.51
N LEU A 108 -14.54 -2.08 7.50
CA LEU A 108 -15.81 -1.76 8.14
C LEU A 108 -15.58 -1.30 9.57
N VAL A 109 -16.23 -0.21 9.99
CA VAL A 109 -16.18 0.25 11.37
C VAL A 109 -16.88 -0.74 12.28
N THR A 110 -16.20 -1.24 13.31
CA THR A 110 -16.74 -2.21 14.30
C THR A 110 -16.90 -1.63 15.70
N ARG A 111 -16.21 -0.53 16.02
CA ARG A 111 -16.32 0.18 17.30
C ARG A 111 -16.00 1.65 17.12
N THR A 112 -16.69 2.52 17.84
CA THR A 112 -16.39 3.95 17.89
C THR A 112 -16.06 4.40 19.31
N GLY A 113 -15.18 5.39 19.41
CA GLY A 113 -14.91 6.10 20.64
C GLY A 113 -16.11 6.96 21.06
N PRO A 114 -16.21 7.30 22.35
CA PRO A 114 -17.35 8.01 22.92
C PRO A 114 -17.59 9.42 22.36
N LYS A 115 -16.59 10.06 21.75
CA LYS A 115 -16.69 11.39 21.13
C LYS A 115 -16.55 11.36 19.61
N ALA A 116 -16.38 10.17 19.02
CA ALA A 116 -16.34 10.03 17.57
C ALA A 116 -17.73 10.37 16.96
N THR A 117 -17.74 11.17 15.89
CA THR A 117 -18.97 11.69 15.26
C THR A 117 -18.97 11.57 13.73
N LEU A 118 -17.82 11.31 13.11
CA LEU A 118 -17.66 11.26 11.66
C LEU A 118 -18.12 9.92 11.06
N HIS A 119 -18.15 8.85 11.86
CA HIS A 119 -18.49 7.49 11.42
C HIS A 119 -19.32 6.75 12.46
N LYS A 120 -20.06 5.75 12.00
CA LYS A 120 -20.80 4.79 12.83
C LYS A 120 -20.41 3.35 12.49
N VAL A 121 -20.72 2.44 13.40
CA VAL A 121 -20.54 0.99 13.17
C VAL A 121 -21.25 0.57 11.88
N GLY A 122 -20.56 -0.22 11.06
CA GLY A 122 -21.01 -0.66 9.74
C GLY A 122 -20.60 0.24 8.58
N ASP A 123 -20.09 1.45 8.82
CA ASP A 123 -19.60 2.31 7.74
C ASP A 123 -18.38 1.68 7.04
N ARG A 124 -18.37 1.73 5.70
CA ARG A 124 -17.22 1.34 4.89
C ARG A 124 -16.28 2.53 4.74
N VAL A 125 -15.09 2.40 5.32
CA VAL A 125 -14.10 3.46 5.42
C VAL A 125 -12.74 3.00 4.92
N GLY A 126 -11.91 3.95 4.50
CA GLY A 126 -10.52 3.71 4.18
C GLY A 126 -9.56 4.51 5.06
N VAL A 127 -8.34 4.01 5.22
CA VAL A 127 -7.27 4.61 6.02
C VAL A 127 -6.00 4.63 5.20
N GLY A 128 -5.36 5.79 5.14
CA GLY A 128 -4.15 6.04 4.36
C GLY A 128 -2.86 5.87 5.16
N ALA A 129 -1.81 6.55 4.70
CA ALA A 129 -0.46 6.49 5.26
C ALA A 129 -0.25 7.27 6.56
N SER A 130 -1.16 8.18 6.92
CA SER A 130 -1.14 8.89 8.20
C SER A 130 -2.34 8.47 9.05
N SER A 131 -2.14 8.37 10.37
CA SER A 131 -3.14 7.90 11.32
C SER A 131 -3.46 8.90 12.43
N TRP A 132 -2.66 9.96 12.56
CA TRP A 132 -2.84 10.99 13.58
C TRP A 132 -2.08 12.28 13.27
N ALA A 133 -2.57 13.40 13.83
CA ALA A 133 -1.85 14.66 14.00
C ALA A 133 -2.46 15.43 15.18
N CYS A 134 -1.87 16.58 15.53
CA CYS A 134 -2.36 17.35 16.68
C CYS A 134 -3.73 18.04 16.46
N LEU A 135 -4.17 18.18 15.20
CA LEU A 135 -5.44 18.80 14.77
C LEU A 135 -5.71 20.23 15.27
N GLN A 136 -4.69 20.92 15.79
CA GLN A 136 -4.82 22.25 16.40
C GLN A 136 -3.76 23.26 15.91
N CYS A 137 -2.67 22.80 15.28
CA CYS A 137 -1.64 23.69 14.77
C CYS A 137 -2.09 24.41 13.49
N ARG A 138 -1.33 25.44 13.08
CA ARG A 138 -1.57 26.20 11.85
C ARG A 138 -1.74 25.31 10.61
N GLN A 139 -0.96 24.25 10.50
CA GLN A 139 -1.03 23.33 9.36
C GLN A 139 -2.34 22.54 9.38
N CYS A 140 -2.68 21.92 10.52
CA CYS A 140 -3.92 21.15 10.64
C CYS A 140 -5.18 22.01 10.42
N LEU A 141 -5.20 23.23 10.98
CA LEU A 141 -6.34 24.15 10.82
C LEU A 141 -6.48 24.72 9.39
N ARG A 142 -5.59 24.35 8.47
CA ARG A 142 -5.57 24.81 7.08
C ARG A 142 -5.50 23.64 6.09
N ASP A 143 -6.09 22.49 6.43
CA ASP A 143 -6.13 21.31 5.57
C ASP A 143 -4.71 20.85 5.14
N ASN A 144 -3.76 20.88 6.08
CA ASN A 144 -2.36 20.48 5.89
C ASN A 144 -1.85 19.58 7.04
N GLU A 145 -2.74 18.80 7.65
CA GLU A 145 -2.45 17.89 8.76
C GLU A 145 -1.37 16.85 8.44
N GLN A 146 -1.18 16.47 7.18
CA GLN A 146 -0.08 15.61 6.74
C GLN A 146 1.31 16.26 6.82
N TYR A 147 1.35 17.57 7.04
CA TYR A 147 2.56 18.35 7.34
C TYR A 147 2.60 18.81 8.81
N CYS A 148 1.76 18.23 9.68
CA CYS A 148 1.82 18.51 11.10
C CYS A 148 3.19 18.06 11.66
N PRO A 149 3.87 18.88 12.49
CA PRO A 149 5.10 18.46 13.17
C PRO A 149 4.92 17.27 14.12
N HIS A 150 3.67 16.93 14.45
CA HIS A 150 3.30 15.81 15.31
C HIS A 150 2.55 14.71 14.53
N GLN A 151 2.58 14.73 13.20
CA GLN A 151 1.91 13.69 12.41
C GLN A 151 2.49 12.30 12.75
N LEU A 152 1.66 11.26 12.74
CA LEU A 152 2.09 9.88 12.88
C LEU A 152 1.68 9.07 11.66
N ASP A 153 2.63 8.27 11.18
CA ASP A 153 2.39 7.30 10.11
C ASP A 153 1.53 6.13 10.64
N THR A 154 0.79 5.51 9.73
CA THR A 154 -0.13 4.40 10.05
C THR A 154 0.57 3.17 10.63
N TYR A 155 1.86 3.00 10.37
CA TYR A 155 2.67 1.97 10.99
C TYR A 155 4.06 2.49 11.36
N GLY A 156 4.73 1.83 12.31
CA GLY A 156 6.13 2.09 12.65
C GLY A 156 6.39 3.37 13.45
N ALA A 157 5.36 4.15 13.78
CA ALA A 157 5.47 5.37 14.56
C ALA A 157 5.16 5.12 16.05
N GLU A 158 6.00 5.63 16.95
CA GLU A 158 5.73 5.57 18.39
C GLU A 158 4.60 6.53 18.77
N TRP A 159 3.56 6.02 19.41
CA TRP A 159 2.41 6.80 19.84
C TRP A 159 2.68 7.49 21.19
N PRO A 160 2.63 8.83 21.25
CA PRO A 160 2.99 9.58 22.46
C PRO A 160 2.15 9.20 23.69
N GLY A 161 2.80 9.04 24.85
CA GLY A 161 2.13 8.86 26.14
C GLY A 161 1.52 7.47 26.37
N THR A 162 1.82 6.48 25.53
CA THR A 162 1.30 5.11 25.65
C THR A 162 2.28 4.12 26.29
N GLY A 163 3.45 4.58 26.72
CA GLY A 163 4.51 3.71 27.21
C GLY A 163 5.17 2.87 26.12
N GLY A 164 5.28 3.40 24.90
CA GLY A 164 6.00 2.77 23.80
C GLY A 164 5.15 1.96 22.83
N TYR A 165 3.84 2.23 22.71
CA TYR A 165 3.05 1.63 21.64
C TYR A 165 3.56 2.12 20.29
N VAL A 166 3.74 1.20 19.34
CA VAL A 166 4.13 1.51 17.96
C VAL A 166 2.96 1.17 17.05
N THR A 167 2.61 2.11 16.17
CA THR A 167 1.50 1.94 15.22
C THR A 167 1.68 0.71 14.34
N LYS A 168 0.56 0.02 14.05
CA LYS A 168 0.49 -1.22 13.28
C LYS A 168 -0.44 -1.01 12.09
N GLY A 169 0.00 -1.48 10.93
CA GLY A 169 -0.66 -1.25 9.66
C GLY A 169 -1.75 -2.27 9.31
N GLY A 170 -2.09 -2.29 8.03
CA GLY A 170 -3.22 -2.99 7.43
C GLY A 170 -3.03 -4.46 7.09
N TYR A 171 -1.84 -5.03 7.27
CA TYR A 171 -1.64 -6.48 7.07
C TYR A 171 -2.11 -7.28 8.30
N ALA A 172 -3.32 -6.96 8.76
CA ALA A 172 -3.93 -7.43 9.99
C ALA A 172 -5.45 -7.56 9.84
N SER A 173 -6.07 -8.28 10.77
CA SER A 173 -7.52 -8.40 10.91
C SER A 173 -8.20 -7.07 11.20
N HIS A 174 -7.58 -6.21 12.01
CA HIS A 174 -8.14 -4.94 12.46
C HIS A 174 -7.08 -3.86 12.57
N VAL A 175 -7.52 -2.60 12.47
CA VAL A 175 -6.74 -1.41 12.80
C VAL A 175 -7.55 -0.45 13.66
N ARG A 176 -6.88 0.27 14.57
CA ARG A 176 -7.48 1.34 15.39
C ARG A 176 -6.84 2.67 15.06
N VAL A 177 -7.65 3.63 14.63
CA VAL A 177 -7.18 4.95 14.16
C VAL A 177 -8.12 6.06 14.60
N HIS A 178 -7.62 7.29 14.62
CA HIS A 178 -8.44 8.46 14.90
C HIS A 178 -9.42 8.71 13.73
N GLU A 179 -10.69 9.00 14.00
CA GLU A 179 -11.76 9.10 12.99
C GLU A 179 -11.48 10.08 11.84
N HIS A 180 -10.70 11.13 12.12
CA HIS A 180 -10.26 12.13 11.14
C HIS A 180 -9.43 11.52 9.99
N TYR A 181 -8.77 10.39 10.22
CA TYR A 181 -7.95 9.68 9.23
C TYR A 181 -8.70 8.51 8.58
N CYS A 182 -10.00 8.42 8.83
CA CYS A 182 -10.89 7.44 8.21
C CYS A 182 -11.76 8.14 7.17
N PHE A 183 -11.65 7.74 5.92
CA PHE A 183 -12.34 8.36 4.79
C PHE A 183 -13.52 7.48 4.37
N PRO A 184 -14.76 7.98 4.32
CA PRO A 184 -15.88 7.23 3.77
C PRO A 184 -15.60 6.88 2.30
N VAL A 185 -15.86 5.63 1.92
CA VAL A 185 -15.60 5.14 0.55
C VAL A 185 -16.90 5.08 -0.24
N PRO A 186 -17.07 5.90 -1.31
CA PRO A 186 -18.27 5.89 -2.15
C PRO A 186 -18.64 4.47 -2.63
N GLU A 187 -19.93 4.13 -2.61
CA GLU A 187 -20.43 2.80 -3.01
C GLU A 187 -20.00 2.38 -4.42
N ALA A 188 -19.92 3.35 -5.34
CA ALA A 188 -19.50 3.14 -6.73
C ALA A 188 -18.03 2.66 -6.86
N LEU A 189 -17.22 2.80 -5.81
CA LEU A 189 -15.84 2.32 -5.80
C LEU A 189 -15.76 0.92 -5.18
N PRO A 190 -15.29 -0.09 -5.93
CA PRO A 190 -14.97 -1.41 -5.38
C PRO A 190 -13.91 -1.32 -4.28
N THR A 191 -14.06 -2.13 -3.23
CA THR A 191 -13.18 -2.13 -2.04
C THR A 191 -11.69 -2.28 -2.40
N ASN A 192 -11.37 -3.30 -3.18
CA ASN A 192 -10.04 -3.61 -3.70
C ASN A 192 -9.44 -2.48 -4.57
N ALA A 193 -10.25 -1.88 -5.46
CA ALA A 193 -9.79 -0.81 -6.33
C ALA A 193 -9.62 0.53 -5.61
N ALA A 194 -10.36 0.75 -4.51
CA ALA A 194 -10.28 1.95 -3.68
C ALA A 194 -9.07 1.92 -2.71
N ALA A 195 -8.63 0.73 -2.27
CA ALA A 195 -7.53 0.58 -1.32
C ALA A 195 -6.27 1.37 -1.71
N PRO A 196 -5.71 1.22 -2.93
CA PRO A 196 -4.53 1.99 -3.34
C PRO A 196 -4.75 3.50 -3.37
N MET A 197 -5.98 3.98 -3.48
CA MET A 197 -6.25 5.43 -3.48
C MET A 197 -5.96 6.07 -2.12
N MET A 198 -6.01 5.31 -1.02
CA MET A 198 -5.79 5.82 0.34
C MET A 198 -4.36 6.35 0.56
N CYS A 199 -3.39 5.91 -0.24
CA CYS A 199 -2.03 6.43 -0.22
C CYS A 199 -1.60 6.88 -1.63
N ALA A 200 -1.48 5.95 -2.59
CA ALA A 200 -1.04 6.25 -3.95
C ALA A 200 -1.86 7.36 -4.61
N GLY A 201 -3.19 7.19 -4.60
CA GLY A 201 -4.11 8.12 -5.22
C GLY A 201 -4.02 9.49 -4.57
N LEU A 202 -4.09 9.54 -3.24
CA LEU A 202 -4.04 10.79 -2.50
C LEU A 202 -2.71 11.52 -2.71
N THR A 203 -1.60 10.78 -2.73
CA THR A 203 -0.24 11.29 -2.93
C THR A 203 -0.06 11.95 -4.28
N VAL A 204 -0.72 11.47 -5.34
CA VAL A 204 -0.65 12.10 -6.67
C VAL A 204 -1.76 13.14 -6.89
N TYR A 205 -2.96 12.92 -6.33
CA TYR A 205 -4.08 13.84 -6.46
C TYR A 205 -3.80 15.20 -5.79
N SER A 206 -3.25 15.19 -4.58
CA SER A 206 -2.91 16.40 -3.82
C SER A 206 -2.01 17.36 -4.62
N PRO A 207 -0.82 16.95 -5.11
CA PRO A 207 0.01 17.84 -5.91
C PRO A 207 -0.59 18.17 -7.29
N LEU A 208 -1.35 17.27 -7.93
CA LEU A 208 -2.08 17.63 -9.16
C LEU A 208 -3.03 18.79 -8.89
N LYS A 209 -3.87 18.70 -7.85
CA LYS A 209 -4.82 19.74 -7.45
C LYS A 209 -4.11 21.04 -7.06
N ARG A 210 -3.16 20.97 -6.12
CA ARG A 210 -2.46 22.13 -5.55
C ARG A 210 -1.64 22.91 -6.57
N ASN A 211 -1.25 22.26 -7.67
CA ASN A 211 -0.47 22.88 -8.75
C ASN A 211 -1.31 23.13 -10.02
N GLY A 212 -2.63 23.12 -9.88
CA GLY A 212 -3.55 23.60 -10.92
C GLY A 212 -3.67 22.68 -12.12
N CYS A 213 -3.60 21.35 -11.93
CA CYS A 213 -4.05 20.40 -12.95
C CYS A 213 -5.56 20.60 -13.22
N GLY A 214 -5.95 20.59 -14.50
CA GLY A 214 -7.34 20.78 -14.92
C GLY A 214 -7.46 21.28 -16.37
N PRO A 215 -8.64 21.76 -16.78
CA PRO A 215 -8.91 22.22 -18.14
C PRO A 215 -7.86 23.17 -18.71
N GLY A 216 -7.41 22.89 -19.93
CA GLY A 216 -6.41 23.69 -20.66
C GLY A 216 -4.96 23.46 -20.22
N ARG A 217 -4.70 22.57 -19.24
CA ARG A 217 -3.36 22.34 -18.71
C ARG A 217 -2.71 21.13 -19.36
N LYS A 218 -1.41 21.21 -19.59
CA LYS A 218 -0.56 20.12 -20.07
C LYS A 218 0.28 19.56 -18.92
N VAL A 219 0.01 18.31 -18.55
CA VAL A 219 0.62 17.62 -17.41
C VAL A 219 1.56 16.52 -17.87
N GLY A 220 2.74 16.46 -17.29
CA GLY A 220 3.69 15.37 -17.46
C GLY A 220 3.74 14.47 -16.23
N VAL A 221 3.86 13.16 -16.41
CA VAL A 221 3.99 12.18 -15.33
C VAL A 221 5.25 11.36 -15.55
N VAL A 222 6.22 11.45 -14.63
CA VAL A 222 7.48 10.70 -14.73
C VAL A 222 7.35 9.34 -14.07
N ARG A 223 7.53 8.30 -14.88
CA ARG A 223 7.37 6.87 -14.58
C ARG A 223 5.93 6.47 -14.27
N VAL A 224 5.33 5.69 -15.16
CA VAL A 224 4.00 5.09 -14.98
C VAL A 224 4.13 3.77 -14.19
N GLY A 225 4.33 3.90 -12.88
CA GLY A 225 4.28 2.79 -11.92
C GLY A 225 3.04 2.84 -11.03
N GLY A 226 3.15 2.33 -9.79
CA GLY A 226 2.04 2.30 -8.83
C GLY A 226 1.45 3.67 -8.46
N LEU A 227 2.25 4.76 -8.47
CA LEU A 227 1.74 6.14 -8.32
C LEU A 227 1.42 6.75 -9.69
N GLY A 228 2.33 6.60 -10.65
CA GLY A 228 2.22 7.26 -11.96
C GLY A 228 0.99 6.88 -12.76
N HIS A 229 0.53 5.62 -12.71
CA HIS A 229 -0.70 5.24 -13.41
C HIS A 229 -1.93 5.97 -12.85
N LEU A 230 -2.04 6.11 -11.52
CA LEU A 230 -3.08 6.91 -10.89
C LEU A 230 -2.91 8.40 -11.20
N ALA A 231 -1.68 8.91 -11.31
CA ALA A 231 -1.43 10.29 -11.68
C ALA A 231 -1.97 10.61 -13.09
N VAL A 232 -1.74 9.71 -14.05
CA VAL A 232 -2.30 9.81 -15.40
C VAL A 232 -3.83 9.83 -15.35
N MET A 233 -4.42 8.83 -14.68
CA MET A 233 -5.88 8.70 -14.59
C MET A 233 -6.53 9.89 -13.88
N PHE A 234 -5.95 10.39 -12.78
CA PHE A 234 -6.49 11.54 -12.07
C PHE A 234 -6.29 12.85 -12.83
N ALA A 235 -5.15 13.05 -13.51
CA ALA A 235 -4.95 14.24 -14.34
C ALA A 235 -6.00 14.31 -15.46
N MET A 236 -6.30 13.17 -16.09
CA MET A 236 -7.39 13.06 -17.08
C MET A 236 -8.76 13.28 -16.46
N ALA A 237 -9.05 12.69 -15.30
CA ALA A 237 -10.32 12.87 -14.59
C ALA A 237 -10.57 14.32 -14.14
N MET A 238 -9.49 15.05 -13.82
CA MET A 238 -9.50 16.49 -13.52
C MET A 238 -9.70 17.36 -14.77
N GLY A 239 -9.60 16.76 -15.96
CA GLY A 239 -9.83 17.45 -17.23
C GLY A 239 -8.60 18.14 -17.81
N ALA A 240 -7.39 17.70 -17.48
CA ALA A 240 -6.18 18.13 -18.19
C ALA A 240 -6.37 18.00 -19.71
N ALA A 241 -5.93 19.01 -20.47
CA ALA A 241 -6.07 19.00 -21.93
C ALA A 241 -5.12 17.97 -22.56
N GLU A 242 -3.92 17.85 -21.98
CA GLU A 242 -2.91 16.89 -22.37
C GLU A 242 -2.29 16.26 -21.12
N VAL A 243 -2.09 14.94 -21.15
CA VAL A 243 -1.38 14.18 -20.12
C VAL A 243 -0.33 13.32 -20.80
N TRP A 244 0.94 13.56 -20.50
CA TRP A 244 2.05 12.85 -21.13
C TRP A 244 2.81 12.00 -20.12
N ALA A 245 3.08 10.76 -20.50
CA ALA A 245 3.92 9.85 -19.72
C ALA A 245 5.39 9.99 -20.13
N PHE A 246 6.28 10.26 -19.17
CA PHE A 246 7.73 10.15 -19.38
C PHE A 246 8.21 8.76 -18.95
N MET A 247 8.77 8.03 -19.91
CA MET A 247 9.15 6.62 -19.78
C MET A 247 10.63 6.39 -20.10
N LEU A 248 11.14 5.19 -19.80
CA LEU A 248 12.51 4.78 -20.16
C LEU A 248 12.61 4.18 -21.56
N ASP A 249 11.54 3.54 -21.99
CA ASP A 249 11.39 2.84 -23.25
C ASP A 249 9.89 2.75 -23.56
N HIS A 250 9.59 2.23 -24.75
CA HIS A 250 8.21 2.16 -25.26
C HIS A 250 7.43 0.91 -24.80
N SER A 251 7.96 0.09 -23.87
CA SER A 251 7.33 -1.19 -23.50
C SER A 251 5.97 -1.05 -22.83
N LEU A 252 5.64 0.14 -22.32
CA LEU A 252 4.41 0.46 -21.61
C LEU A 252 3.59 1.56 -22.31
N ASP A 253 3.87 1.84 -23.60
CA ASP A 253 3.13 2.84 -24.37
C ASP A 253 1.64 2.54 -24.46
N ALA A 254 1.30 1.27 -24.69
CA ALA A 254 -0.09 0.83 -24.81
C ALA A 254 -0.84 1.07 -23.50
N ASP A 255 -0.28 0.63 -22.38
CA ASP A 255 -0.86 0.84 -21.05
C ASP A 255 -0.98 2.34 -20.73
N ALA A 256 0.05 3.14 -21.00
CA ALA A 256 0.01 4.59 -20.75
C ALA A 256 -1.16 5.25 -21.49
N ARG A 257 -1.40 4.87 -22.75
CA ARG A 257 -2.53 5.36 -23.55
C ARG A 257 -3.87 4.85 -23.04
N GLU A 258 -3.96 3.58 -22.63
CA GLU A 258 -5.19 3.00 -22.06
C GLU A 258 -5.57 3.65 -20.72
N LEU A 259 -4.57 4.01 -19.91
CA LEU A 259 -4.74 4.80 -18.68
C LEU A 259 -5.22 6.24 -18.95
N GLY A 260 -5.09 6.72 -20.19
CA GLY A 260 -5.57 8.03 -20.64
C GLY A 260 -4.48 9.01 -21.04
N ALA A 261 -3.20 8.63 -21.07
CA ALA A 261 -2.15 9.52 -21.56
C ALA A 261 -2.39 9.89 -23.03
N THR A 262 -2.36 11.18 -23.33
CA THR A 262 -2.49 11.73 -24.69
C THR A 262 -1.20 11.55 -25.50
N GLY A 263 -0.07 11.38 -24.82
CA GLY A 263 1.22 11.11 -25.45
C GLY A 263 2.22 10.43 -24.52
N VAL A 264 3.30 9.92 -25.11
CA VAL A 264 4.41 9.28 -24.39
C VAL A 264 5.70 9.90 -24.88
N ILE A 265 6.62 10.21 -23.96
CA ILE A 265 7.96 10.68 -24.23
C ILE A 265 8.94 9.67 -23.64
N VAL A 266 9.79 9.10 -24.48
CA VAL A 266 10.97 8.36 -24.04
C VAL A 266 12.16 9.29 -24.11
N MET A 267 12.81 9.51 -22.96
CA MET A 267 13.83 10.57 -22.81
C MET A 267 15.07 10.38 -23.71
N SER A 268 15.30 9.16 -24.20
CA SER A 268 16.41 8.85 -25.13
C SER A 268 16.08 9.10 -26.59
N ASP A 269 14.83 9.40 -26.95
CA ASP A 269 14.45 9.63 -28.34
C ASP A 269 14.99 10.97 -28.83
N GLU A 270 15.55 10.97 -30.04
CA GLU A 270 16.11 12.17 -30.64
C GLU A 270 15.01 13.18 -30.97
N GLY A 271 15.22 14.46 -30.62
CA GLY A 271 14.34 15.57 -30.99
C GLY A 271 13.11 15.78 -30.10
N VAL A 272 12.58 14.75 -29.42
CA VAL A 272 11.32 14.83 -28.66
C VAL A 272 11.34 15.89 -27.55
N MET A 273 12.49 16.08 -26.90
CA MET A 273 12.65 17.07 -25.83
C MET A 273 12.60 18.50 -26.37
N GLU A 274 13.09 18.73 -27.58
CA GLU A 274 13.07 20.05 -28.22
C GLU A 274 11.64 20.44 -28.62
N GLU A 275 10.88 19.48 -29.17
CA GLU A 275 9.48 19.67 -29.56
C GLU A 275 8.56 20.09 -28.39
N HIS A 276 8.92 19.69 -27.18
CA HIS A 276 8.13 19.97 -25.98
C HIS A 276 8.70 21.07 -25.07
N ARG A 277 9.69 21.83 -25.54
CA ARG A 277 10.23 22.96 -24.77
C ARG A 277 9.15 23.97 -24.42
N ARG A 278 9.07 24.30 -23.13
CA ARG A 278 8.11 25.26 -22.57
C ARG A 278 6.65 24.97 -22.94
N THR A 279 6.25 23.71 -22.82
CA THR A 279 4.87 23.30 -23.10
C THR A 279 4.15 22.72 -21.88
N PHE A 280 4.88 22.27 -20.86
CA PHE A 280 4.28 21.64 -19.68
C PHE A 280 4.01 22.63 -18.55
N ASP A 281 2.78 22.61 -18.04
CA ASP A 281 2.39 23.40 -16.88
C ASP A 281 2.86 22.79 -15.56
N LEU A 282 2.84 21.46 -15.51
CA LEU A 282 3.15 20.65 -14.35
C LEU A 282 3.81 19.36 -14.83
N ILE A 283 4.94 19.00 -14.22
CA ILE A 283 5.53 17.68 -14.32
C ILE A 283 5.57 17.07 -12.92
N LEU A 284 4.87 15.95 -12.74
CA LEU A 284 4.82 15.19 -11.49
C LEU A 284 5.79 14.00 -11.58
N ASN A 285 6.79 13.96 -10.70
CA ASN A 285 7.69 12.82 -10.59
C ASN A 285 7.19 11.79 -9.58
N SER A 286 6.86 10.60 -10.09
CA SER A 286 6.37 9.45 -9.32
C SER A 286 7.33 8.25 -9.31
N ALA A 287 8.61 8.46 -9.62
CA ALA A 287 9.62 7.41 -9.55
C ALA A 287 9.87 6.93 -8.11
N SER A 288 10.23 5.65 -7.96
CA SER A 288 10.66 5.05 -6.69
C SER A 288 12.13 5.35 -6.34
N SER A 289 12.90 5.85 -7.30
CA SER A 289 14.29 6.29 -7.12
C SER A 289 14.43 7.80 -7.40
N SER A 290 15.57 8.38 -7.04
CA SER A 290 15.90 9.73 -7.48
C SER A 290 15.92 9.83 -9.01
N VAL A 291 15.33 10.91 -9.52
CA VAL A 291 15.35 11.27 -10.95
C VAL A 291 16.00 12.63 -11.06
N ASN A 292 16.99 12.72 -11.96
CA ASN A 292 17.56 14.02 -12.31
C ASN A 292 16.49 14.87 -13.00
N CYS A 293 16.01 15.92 -12.34
CA CYS A 293 14.97 16.79 -12.88
C CYS A 293 15.51 17.77 -13.93
N ALA A 294 16.83 18.03 -14.00
CA ALA A 294 17.40 19.06 -14.86
C ALA A 294 17.01 18.94 -16.35
N PRO A 295 16.96 17.73 -16.97
CA PRO A 295 16.52 17.59 -18.37
C PRO A 295 15.04 17.94 -18.60
N TYR A 296 14.21 17.89 -17.55
CA TYR A 296 12.77 18.16 -17.63
C TYR A 296 12.44 19.64 -17.43
N LEU A 297 13.31 20.39 -16.74
CA LEU A 297 13.06 21.79 -16.40
C LEU A 297 12.85 22.70 -17.63
N PRO A 298 13.58 22.54 -18.75
CA PRO A 298 13.33 23.31 -19.98
C PRO A 298 12.01 22.98 -20.69
N LEU A 299 11.39 21.83 -20.37
CA LEU A 299 10.09 21.44 -20.91
C LEU A 299 8.94 22.20 -20.24
N LEU A 300 9.15 22.71 -19.04
CA LEU A 300 8.15 23.49 -18.30
C LEU A 300 7.94 24.85 -18.95
N ASP A 301 6.68 25.24 -19.09
CA ASP A 301 6.29 26.60 -19.50
C ASP A 301 6.72 27.63 -18.43
N VAL A 302 6.52 28.91 -18.72
CA VAL A 302 6.85 30.01 -17.80
C VAL A 302 6.13 29.82 -16.46
N ASN A 303 6.90 29.77 -15.37
CA ASN A 303 6.44 29.44 -14.01
C ASN A 303 5.82 28.04 -13.84
N GLY A 304 6.04 27.13 -14.80
CA GLY A 304 5.66 25.74 -14.70
C GLY A 304 6.35 25.04 -13.52
N ARG A 305 5.79 23.91 -13.07
CA ARG A 305 6.20 23.27 -11.81
C ARG A 305 6.68 21.85 -12.01
N TRP A 306 7.87 21.55 -11.49
CA TRP A 306 8.31 20.19 -11.20
C TRP A 306 7.96 19.85 -9.75
N ILE A 307 7.13 18.82 -9.54
CA ILE A 307 6.74 18.37 -8.20
C ILE A 307 7.12 16.89 -8.04
N SER A 308 7.92 16.58 -7.02
CA SER A 308 8.29 15.20 -6.72
C SER A 308 7.47 14.61 -5.58
N VAL A 309 7.00 13.38 -5.76
CA VAL A 309 6.44 12.53 -4.70
C VAL A 309 7.32 11.31 -4.42
N SER A 310 8.50 11.23 -5.06
CA SER A 310 9.48 10.18 -4.83
C SER A 310 10.05 10.26 -3.41
N MET A 311 10.12 9.12 -2.72
CA MET A 311 10.81 9.01 -1.43
C MET A 311 11.86 7.89 -1.50
N PRO A 312 13.03 8.15 -2.13
CA PRO A 312 14.09 7.17 -2.27
C PRO A 312 14.68 6.75 -0.90
N ALA A 313 15.60 5.78 -0.91
CA ALA A 313 16.31 5.36 0.31
C ALA A 313 17.02 6.54 0.97
N LYS A 314 17.15 6.53 2.31
CA LYS A 314 17.70 7.67 3.08
C LYS A 314 19.14 8.05 2.70
N ASN A 315 19.90 7.15 2.09
CA ASN A 315 21.28 7.37 1.65
C ASN A 315 21.39 7.90 0.21
N ASP A 316 20.26 8.08 -0.48
CA ASP A 316 20.21 8.70 -1.80
C ASP A 316 20.60 10.18 -1.71
N LYS A 317 21.51 10.62 -2.58
CA LYS A 317 22.06 11.99 -2.57
C LYS A 317 21.19 13.01 -3.31
N GLY A 318 20.10 12.59 -3.93
CA GLY A 318 19.22 13.43 -4.73
C GLY A 318 19.86 13.86 -6.05
N THR A 319 19.53 15.08 -6.48
CA THR A 319 19.97 15.65 -7.76
C THR A 319 20.50 17.06 -7.55
N GLU A 320 21.61 17.38 -8.22
CA GLU A 320 22.13 18.74 -8.31
C GLU A 320 21.39 19.51 -9.43
N VAL A 321 20.91 20.71 -9.10
CA VAL A 321 20.18 21.56 -10.06
C VAL A 321 20.87 22.91 -10.15
N SER A 322 21.22 23.31 -11.38
CA SER A 322 21.79 24.62 -11.66
C SER A 322 20.68 25.64 -11.91
N THR A 323 20.74 26.81 -11.27
CA THR A 323 19.80 27.92 -11.49
C THR A 323 19.73 28.35 -12.96
N TRP A 324 20.79 28.13 -13.74
CA TRP A 324 20.81 28.41 -15.19
C TRP A 324 19.77 27.60 -15.96
N THR A 325 19.39 26.41 -15.47
CA THR A 325 18.34 25.58 -16.09
C THR A 325 16.93 26.15 -15.93
N GLN A 326 16.75 27.13 -15.03
CA GLN A 326 15.47 27.75 -14.70
C GLN A 326 15.37 29.18 -15.21
N ILE A 327 16.48 29.84 -15.59
CA ILE A 327 16.47 31.28 -15.90
C ILE A 327 15.66 31.61 -17.16
N GLU A 328 15.49 30.65 -18.07
CA GLU A 328 14.77 30.84 -19.34
C GLU A 328 13.24 30.80 -19.21
N ASN A 329 12.72 30.19 -18.14
CA ASN A 329 11.27 30.01 -17.94
C ASN A 329 10.81 30.29 -16.49
N GLY A 330 11.70 30.55 -15.54
CA GLY A 330 11.35 30.77 -14.14
C GLY A 330 10.64 29.57 -13.49
N CYS A 331 10.90 28.35 -13.94
CA CYS A 331 10.19 27.18 -13.42
C CYS A 331 10.52 26.87 -11.96
N LEU A 332 9.55 26.27 -11.26
CA LEU A 332 9.62 25.98 -9.83
C LEU A 332 9.85 24.49 -9.58
N ILE A 333 10.60 24.19 -8.52
CA ILE A 333 10.89 22.82 -8.08
C ILE A 333 10.33 22.66 -6.67
N GLY A 334 9.56 21.61 -6.44
CA GLY A 334 8.99 21.29 -5.13
C GLY A 334 8.81 19.79 -4.92
N ALA A 335 8.34 19.45 -3.73
CA ALA A 335 7.97 18.08 -3.36
C ALA A 335 6.61 18.08 -2.63
N SER A 336 5.95 16.93 -2.60
CA SER A 336 4.68 16.74 -1.92
C SER A 336 4.70 15.48 -1.06
N HIS A 337 4.02 15.53 0.08
CA HIS A 337 3.84 14.42 1.01
C HIS A 337 2.34 14.20 1.21
N LEU A 338 1.84 13.03 0.79
CA LEU A 338 0.43 12.63 0.92
C LEU A 338 -0.55 13.73 0.43
N GLY A 339 -1.69 13.85 1.10
CA GLY A 339 -2.71 14.89 0.95
C GLY A 339 -3.51 15.02 2.24
N SER A 340 -4.39 16.01 2.31
CA SER A 340 -5.29 16.20 3.46
C SER A 340 -6.53 15.33 3.37
N ARG A 341 -7.27 15.19 4.46
CA ARG A 341 -8.61 14.60 4.54
C ARG A 341 -9.53 15.24 3.51
N LYS A 342 -9.51 16.56 3.41
CA LYS A 342 -10.32 17.29 2.43
C LYS A 342 -10.02 16.83 1.01
N GLU A 343 -8.74 16.70 0.67
CA GLU A 343 -8.31 16.23 -0.64
C GLU A 343 -8.65 14.74 -0.86
N ALA A 344 -8.57 13.90 0.18
CA ALA A 344 -8.97 12.50 0.11
C ALA A 344 -10.46 12.34 -0.21
N LEU A 345 -11.33 13.14 0.42
CA LEU A 345 -12.77 13.12 0.16
C LEU A 345 -13.09 13.56 -1.27
N GLU A 346 -12.47 14.65 -1.73
CA GLU A 346 -12.66 15.15 -3.10
C GLU A 346 -12.14 14.17 -4.15
N MET A 347 -10.98 13.55 -3.89
CA MET A 347 -10.39 12.54 -4.78
C MET A 347 -11.30 11.32 -4.91
N LEU A 348 -11.82 10.79 -3.80
CA LEU A 348 -12.71 9.63 -3.82
C LEU A 348 -14.02 9.95 -4.54
N GLN A 349 -14.56 11.15 -4.33
CA GLN A 349 -15.74 11.59 -5.05
C GLN A 349 -15.46 11.73 -6.56
N LEU A 350 -14.33 12.35 -6.95
CA LEU A 350 -13.95 12.45 -8.36
C LEU A 350 -13.77 11.07 -9.00
N ALA A 351 -13.16 10.13 -8.28
CA ALA A 351 -12.98 8.77 -8.75
C ALA A 351 -14.33 8.08 -8.98
N ALA A 352 -15.27 8.24 -8.06
CA ALA A 352 -16.63 7.72 -8.21
C ALA A 352 -17.36 8.35 -9.41
N ASP A 353 -17.31 9.68 -9.54
CA ASP A 353 -18.02 10.44 -10.58
C ASP A 353 -17.48 10.17 -12.00
N LYS A 354 -16.16 9.97 -12.12
CA LYS A 354 -15.48 9.76 -13.40
C LYS A 354 -15.19 8.30 -13.71
N GLY A 355 -15.52 7.39 -12.80
CA GLY A 355 -15.23 5.97 -12.95
C GLY A 355 -13.74 5.63 -12.95
N VAL A 356 -12.92 6.41 -12.22
CA VAL A 356 -11.48 6.09 -12.05
C VAL A 356 -11.36 4.82 -11.23
N ARG A 357 -10.75 3.78 -11.79
CA ARG A 357 -10.51 2.49 -11.13
C ARG A 357 -9.04 2.14 -11.20
N THR A 358 -8.41 1.97 -10.04
CA THR A 358 -7.02 1.52 -9.96
C THR A 358 -6.83 0.19 -10.69
N TRP A 359 -5.76 0.06 -11.47
CA TRP A 359 -5.37 -1.20 -12.09
C TRP A 359 -4.64 -2.07 -11.07
N ILE A 360 -5.30 -3.14 -10.65
CA ILE A 360 -4.84 -3.99 -9.55
C ILE A 360 -4.64 -5.44 -9.98
N GLU A 361 -3.67 -6.09 -9.34
CA GLU A 361 -3.56 -7.53 -9.22
C GLU A 361 -3.98 -7.93 -7.79
N GLU A 362 -5.02 -8.74 -7.66
CA GLU A 362 -5.47 -9.23 -6.36
C GLU A 362 -4.61 -10.40 -5.88
N VAL A 363 -4.29 -10.40 -4.58
CA VAL A 363 -3.55 -11.47 -3.93
C VAL A 363 -4.21 -11.79 -2.60
N ASP A 364 -4.57 -13.06 -2.38
CA ASP A 364 -5.09 -13.50 -1.08
C ASP A 364 -4.05 -13.23 0.02
N ILE A 365 -4.46 -12.54 1.09
CA ILE A 365 -3.59 -12.29 2.22
C ILE A 365 -3.25 -13.63 2.90
N SER A 366 -1.95 -13.89 2.97
CA SER A 366 -1.33 -15.07 3.58
C SER A 366 0.17 -14.81 3.64
N ASN A 367 0.93 -15.67 4.34
CA ASN A 367 2.40 -15.57 4.32
C ASN A 367 2.97 -15.59 2.88
N GLU A 368 2.49 -16.52 2.05
CA GLU A 368 2.97 -16.67 0.67
C GLU A 368 2.49 -15.53 -0.23
N GLY A 369 1.24 -15.09 -0.06
CA GLY A 369 0.68 -13.96 -0.81
C GLY A 369 1.43 -12.66 -0.53
N LEU A 370 1.71 -12.37 0.75
CA LEU A 370 2.50 -11.21 1.16
C LEU A 370 3.91 -11.25 0.57
N LYS A 371 4.60 -12.37 0.71
CA LYS A 371 5.94 -12.56 0.14
C LYS A 371 5.94 -12.34 -1.37
N THR A 372 5.02 -12.99 -2.09
CA THR A 372 4.89 -12.86 -3.54
C THR A 372 4.65 -11.41 -3.97
N ALA A 373 3.68 -10.74 -3.35
CA ALA A 373 3.31 -9.38 -3.70
C ALA A 373 4.46 -8.39 -3.42
N LEU A 374 5.14 -8.52 -2.28
CA LEU A 374 6.24 -7.62 -1.89
C LEU A 374 7.51 -7.84 -2.72
N GLU A 375 7.89 -9.09 -3.02
CA GLU A 375 9.05 -9.39 -3.88
C GLU A 375 8.81 -8.95 -5.33
N ARG A 376 7.60 -9.15 -5.86
CA ARG A 376 7.22 -8.64 -7.18
C ARG A 376 7.16 -7.12 -7.20
N CYS A 377 6.58 -6.49 -6.18
CA CYS A 377 6.55 -5.02 -6.04
C CYS A 377 7.97 -4.43 -6.02
N ARG A 378 8.90 -5.02 -5.25
CA ARG A 378 10.32 -4.60 -5.21
C ARG A 378 10.99 -4.62 -6.58
N ARG A 379 10.60 -5.55 -7.46
CA ARG A 379 11.14 -5.69 -8.82
C ARG A 379 10.34 -4.92 -9.87
N SER A 380 9.32 -4.15 -9.45
CA SER A 380 8.37 -3.48 -10.35
C SER A 380 7.64 -4.45 -11.30
N ASP A 381 7.45 -5.70 -10.88
CA ASP A 381 6.74 -6.75 -11.61
C ASP A 381 5.25 -6.76 -11.21
N VAL A 382 4.53 -5.69 -11.57
CA VAL A 382 3.10 -5.54 -11.29
C VAL A 382 2.48 -4.52 -12.24
N ARG A 383 1.24 -4.75 -12.68
CA ARG A 383 0.46 -3.81 -13.49
C ARG A 383 -0.85 -3.42 -12.80
N TYR A 384 -0.89 -2.38 -11.96
CA TYR A 384 0.21 -1.52 -11.47
C TYR A 384 0.30 -1.48 -9.94
N ARG A 385 -0.66 -2.11 -9.26
CA ARG A 385 -0.74 -2.22 -7.80
C ARG A 385 -1.14 -3.62 -7.41
N PHE A 386 -0.58 -4.15 -6.32
CA PHE A 386 -1.21 -5.28 -5.65
C PHE A 386 -2.27 -4.78 -4.68
N CYS A 387 -3.36 -5.52 -4.57
CA CYS A 387 -4.32 -5.37 -3.49
C CYS A 387 -4.47 -6.71 -2.78
N LEU A 388 -4.19 -6.72 -1.48
CA LEU A 388 -4.45 -7.88 -0.65
C LEU A 388 -5.95 -8.00 -0.39
N THR A 389 -6.49 -9.21 -0.55
CA THR A 389 -7.90 -9.57 -0.36
C THR A 389 -8.02 -10.85 0.49
N GLY A 390 -9.23 -11.38 0.70
CA GLY A 390 -9.42 -12.64 1.44
C GLY A 390 -9.16 -12.55 2.95
N PHE A 391 -9.30 -11.35 3.53
CA PHE A 391 -9.10 -11.13 4.96
C PHE A 391 -10.11 -11.91 5.83
N ASP A 392 -11.34 -12.07 5.36
CA ASP A 392 -12.37 -12.90 6.00
C ASP A 392 -11.99 -14.39 6.00
N LYS A 393 -11.41 -14.88 4.92
CA LYS A 393 -10.89 -16.25 4.82
C LYS A 393 -9.68 -16.46 5.73
N GLU A 394 -8.76 -15.51 5.77
CA GLU A 394 -7.52 -15.62 6.55
C GLU A 394 -7.74 -15.38 8.05
N PHE A 395 -8.58 -14.41 8.43
CA PHE A 395 -8.78 -14.00 9.83
C PHE A 395 -10.19 -14.34 10.36
N GLY A 396 -11.01 -15.10 9.64
CA GLY A 396 -12.43 -15.29 9.97
C GLY A 396 -12.71 -15.83 11.38
N GLU A 397 -11.93 -16.80 11.85
CA GLU A 397 -12.04 -17.30 13.22
C GLU A 397 -11.57 -16.24 14.24
N ASP A 398 -10.52 -15.48 13.92
CA ASP A 398 -10.01 -14.37 14.75
C ASP A 398 -11.07 -13.27 14.93
N ILE A 399 -11.80 -12.97 13.86
CA ILE A 399 -12.88 -11.97 13.86
C ILE A 399 -14.03 -12.45 14.74
N LYS A 400 -14.48 -13.71 14.58
CA LYS A 400 -15.52 -14.30 15.43
C LYS A 400 -15.12 -14.33 16.90
N ASP A 401 -13.89 -14.74 17.20
CA ASP A 401 -13.35 -14.80 18.55
C ASP A 401 -13.34 -13.43 19.25
N ARG A 402 -13.16 -12.34 18.48
CA ARG A 402 -13.12 -10.96 18.99
C ARG A 402 -14.51 -10.37 19.23
N GLU A 403 -15.52 -10.84 18.50
CA GLU A 403 -16.91 -10.37 18.61
C GLU A 403 -17.71 -11.07 19.71
N ALA A 404 -17.32 -12.31 20.06
CA ALA A 404 -17.86 -13.09 21.17
C ALA A 404 -17.52 -12.45 22.54
#